data_AF-A0A1W1BKC0-F1
#
_entry.id   AF-A0A1W1BKC0-F1
#
_cell.length_a   1.000
_cell.length_b   1.000
_cell.length_c   1.000
_cell.angle_alpha   90.00
_cell.angle_beta   90.00
_cell.angle_gamma   90.00
#
_symmetry.space_group_name_H-M   'P 1'
#
loop_
_entity.id
_entity.type
_entity.pdbx_description
1 polymer ?
#
loop_
_entity_poly.entity_id
_entity_poly.type
_entity_poly.pdbx_seq_one_letter_code
_entity_poly.pdbx_strand_id
1 'polypeptide(L)'
;MFLKFKSDREILFLDPDVDIKQTQKRVAMILSPALYWVRVFDLPLNNEKEAKKLLPSLFEEFLPDGEFSYFGYYEGERYVGFAYEERVIRELLVKKGVDLTKIDSFYFAQSELSVDMLPARVADGWMLKEVDGIILKLPFLEQTELKELDLQMLQLSKRSIKIDHFVAPIAKKRLYMFSLLFVLFGFLYGLEWWRINKEVVDLQKRSSELFSRYNLLPTLTQNRSILKRYEKIDKKQKRVRKVVSILFKVVYLTKGYLQSISIEKQRVSATLALKETKELQNYLKGYKLQIKKLHKNLIRVEVTL
;
A
#
# COMPACT_ATOMS: atom_id res chain seq x y z
N MET A 1 -45.11 -23.56 21.48
CA MET A 1 -44.03 -24.56 21.67
C MET A 1 -42.80 -24.02 20.95
N PHE A 2 -41.93 -23.29 21.66
CA PHE A 2 -40.77 -22.64 21.04
C PHE A 2 -39.62 -23.64 20.93
N LEU A 3 -39.13 -23.83 19.70
CA LEU A 3 -37.96 -24.64 19.36
C LEU A 3 -36.74 -24.12 20.13
N LYS A 4 -36.32 -24.86 21.17
CA LYS A 4 -35.03 -24.66 21.84
C LYS A 4 -33.91 -25.15 20.91
N PHE A 5 -33.28 -24.24 20.18
CA PHE A 5 -32.00 -24.53 19.54
C PHE A 5 -30.94 -24.65 20.64
N LYS A 6 -30.46 -25.89 20.87
CA LYS A 6 -29.30 -26.14 21.71
C LYS A 6 -28.09 -25.52 21.02
N SER A 7 -27.61 -24.40 21.56
CA SER A 7 -26.44 -23.70 21.03
C SER A 7 -25.20 -24.59 21.18
N ASP A 8 -24.47 -24.86 20.10
CA ASP A 8 -23.22 -25.65 20.07
C ASP A 8 -22.01 -24.90 20.66
N ARG A 9 -22.28 -23.98 21.60
CA ARG A 9 -21.25 -23.17 22.28
C ARG A 9 -20.89 -23.81 23.61
N GLU A 10 -19.60 -23.84 23.90
CA GLU A 10 -19.08 -24.26 25.19
C GLU A 10 -19.05 -23.05 26.14
N ILE A 11 -19.33 -23.27 27.42
CA ILE A 11 -19.29 -22.22 28.43
C ILE A 11 -18.06 -22.48 29.29
N LEU A 12 -17.14 -21.52 29.33
CA LEU A 12 -15.92 -21.59 30.12
C LEU A 12 -15.89 -20.47 31.16
N PHE A 13 -15.29 -20.76 32.31
CA PHE A 13 -15.07 -19.78 33.37
C PHE A 13 -13.63 -19.27 33.31
N LEU A 14 -13.48 -17.95 33.18
CA LEU A 14 -12.20 -17.27 33.13
C LEU A 14 -11.85 -16.72 34.51
N ASP A 15 -10.84 -17.31 35.12
CA ASP A 15 -10.28 -16.88 36.40
C ASP A 15 -8.74 -16.89 36.33
N PRO A 16 -8.04 -15.95 37.00
CA PRO A 16 -6.58 -15.95 37.06
C PRO A 16 -5.97 -17.28 37.50
N ASP A 17 -6.59 -17.95 38.47
CA ASP A 17 -6.06 -19.13 39.17
C ASP A 17 -6.60 -20.46 38.60
N VAL A 18 -7.50 -20.41 37.61
CA VAL A 18 -8.07 -21.63 37.00
C VAL A 18 -7.49 -21.85 35.62
N ASP A 19 -6.93 -23.03 35.38
CA ASP A 19 -6.48 -23.41 34.05
C ASP A 19 -7.66 -23.72 33.13
N ILE A 20 -7.59 -23.18 31.91
CA ILE A 20 -8.63 -23.36 30.90
C ILE A 20 -8.21 -24.48 29.96
N LYS A 21 -9.07 -25.49 29.83
CA LYS A 21 -8.88 -26.54 28.82
C LYS A 21 -9.08 -25.93 27.44
N GLN A 22 -8.12 -26.15 26.54
CA GLN A 22 -8.23 -25.69 25.17
C GLN A 22 -9.39 -26.41 24.47
N THR A 23 -10.22 -25.65 23.77
CA THR A 23 -11.34 -26.17 23.00
C THR A 23 -11.27 -25.73 21.53
N GLN A 24 -11.83 -26.58 20.66
CA GLN A 24 -11.98 -26.26 19.25
C GLN A 24 -13.32 -25.59 18.92
N LYS A 25 -14.27 -25.58 19.87
CA LYS A 25 -15.60 -24.99 19.68
C LYS A 25 -15.59 -23.47 19.94
N ARG A 26 -16.69 -22.82 19.54
CA ARG A 26 -16.97 -21.44 19.96
C ARG A 26 -17.30 -21.41 21.45
N VAL A 27 -16.81 -20.37 22.12
CA VAL A 27 -16.86 -20.27 23.58
C VAL A 27 -17.61 -19.03 24.02
N ALA A 28 -18.50 -19.19 24.99
CA ALA A 28 -18.98 -18.11 25.84
C ALA A 28 -18.15 -18.11 27.14
N MET A 29 -17.60 -16.95 27.48
CA MET A 29 -16.73 -16.80 28.64
C MET A 29 -17.46 -16.13 29.79
N ILE A 30 -17.46 -16.76 30.96
CA ILE A 30 -17.92 -16.14 32.21
C ILE A 30 -16.69 -15.62 32.95
N LEU A 31 -16.66 -14.31 33.20
CA LEU A 31 -15.60 -13.63 33.91
C LEU A 31 -15.77 -13.84 35.41
N SER A 32 -14.68 -14.23 36.08
CA SER A 32 -14.58 -14.27 37.53
C SER A 32 -14.69 -12.87 38.15
N PRO A 33 -15.25 -12.72 39.38
CA PRO A 33 -15.19 -11.48 40.14
C PRO A 33 -13.78 -10.91 40.36
N ALA A 34 -12.73 -11.70 40.15
CA ALA A 34 -11.35 -11.22 40.17
C ALA A 34 -10.98 -10.29 39.00
N LEU A 35 -11.81 -10.20 37.95
CA LEU A 35 -11.52 -9.50 36.70
C LEU A 35 -12.33 -8.21 36.51
N TYR A 36 -13.20 -7.88 37.46
CA TYR A 36 -14.06 -6.71 37.38
C TYR A 36 -14.42 -6.19 38.77
N TRP A 37 -14.80 -4.92 38.82
CA TRP A 37 -15.44 -4.30 39.97
C TRP A 37 -16.94 -4.23 39.71
N VAL A 38 -17.73 -4.45 40.74
CA VAL A 38 -19.19 -4.40 40.68
C VAL A 38 -19.72 -3.50 41.78
N ARG A 39 -20.76 -2.73 41.45
CA ARG A 39 -21.48 -1.89 42.41
C ARG A 39 -22.97 -1.96 42.14
N VAL A 40 -23.74 -2.18 43.18
CA VAL A 40 -25.20 -2.11 43.15
C VAL A 40 -25.61 -0.76 43.73
N PHE A 41 -26.49 -0.03 43.04
CA PHE A 41 -26.96 1.28 43.49
C PHE A 41 -28.42 1.53 43.12
N ASP A 42 -29.09 2.27 43.99
CA ASP A 42 -30.48 2.67 43.84
C ASP A 42 -30.49 4.12 43.34
N LEU A 43 -30.72 4.32 42.05
CA LEU A 43 -30.84 5.65 41.45
C LEU A 43 -32.23 5.80 40.81
N PRO A 44 -32.94 6.93 41.03
CA PRO A 44 -34.22 7.20 40.42
C PRO A 44 -34.04 7.62 38.95
N LEU A 45 -33.50 6.71 38.13
CA LEU A 45 -33.24 6.95 36.71
C LEU A 45 -34.27 6.22 35.87
N ASN A 46 -34.91 6.98 34.97
CA ASN A 46 -35.93 6.45 34.08
C ASN A 46 -35.35 5.64 32.89
N ASN A 47 -34.01 5.61 32.72
CA ASN A 47 -33.37 5.04 31.53
C ASN A 47 -31.97 4.47 31.79
N GLU A 48 -31.74 3.22 31.36
CA GLU A 48 -30.44 2.52 31.42
C GLU A 48 -29.29 3.29 30.73
N LYS A 49 -29.59 4.06 29.68
CA LYS A 49 -28.55 4.84 28.96
C LYS A 49 -27.99 5.98 29.82
N GLU A 50 -28.80 6.57 30.68
CA GLU A 50 -28.37 7.62 31.59
C GLU A 50 -27.57 7.04 32.72
N ALA A 51 -28.01 5.91 33.29
CA ALA A 51 -27.24 5.16 34.28
C ALA A 51 -25.83 4.81 33.78
N LYS A 52 -25.70 4.35 32.53
CA LYS A 52 -24.40 4.04 31.91
C LYS A 52 -23.46 5.25 31.82
N LYS A 53 -23.97 6.46 31.63
CA LYS A 53 -23.14 7.68 31.58
C LYS A 53 -22.60 8.09 32.95
N LEU A 54 -23.29 7.70 34.01
CA LEU A 54 -22.91 8.01 35.38
C LEU A 54 -21.93 6.98 35.97
N LEU A 55 -21.85 5.78 35.39
CA LEU A 55 -20.95 4.71 35.85
C LEU A 55 -19.50 5.19 36.08
N PRO A 56 -18.84 5.94 35.18
CA PRO A 56 -17.47 6.40 35.42
C PRO A 56 -17.34 7.21 36.72
N SER A 57 -18.23 8.18 36.95
CA SER A 57 -18.24 9.00 38.17
C SER A 57 -18.59 8.19 39.42
N LEU A 58 -19.43 7.15 39.30
CA LEU A 58 -19.78 6.27 40.42
C LEU A 58 -18.61 5.36 40.85
N PHE A 59 -17.61 5.19 40.00
CA PHE A 59 -16.46 4.33 40.26
C PHE A 59 -15.16 5.12 40.52
N GLU A 60 -15.16 6.43 40.29
CA GLU A 60 -13.98 7.31 40.31
C GLU A 60 -13.17 7.23 41.62
N GLU A 61 -13.85 7.12 42.77
CA GLU A 61 -13.20 7.04 44.09
C GLU A 61 -12.71 5.64 44.48
N PHE A 62 -13.13 4.59 43.74
CA PHE A 62 -12.90 3.19 44.11
C PHE A 62 -11.93 2.46 43.20
N LEU A 63 -11.77 2.94 41.97
CA LEU A 63 -10.90 2.31 40.99
C LEU A 63 -9.46 2.84 41.12
N PRO A 64 -8.46 1.96 40.97
CA PRO A 64 -7.08 2.42 40.84
C PRO A 64 -6.88 3.16 39.50
N ASP A 65 -5.72 3.79 39.32
CA ASP A 65 -5.37 4.40 38.04
C ASP A 65 -5.35 3.35 36.91
N GLY A 66 -6.15 3.55 35.86
CA GLY A 66 -6.26 2.60 34.75
C GLY A 66 -7.28 3.00 33.69
N GLU A 67 -7.32 2.23 32.59
CA GLU A 67 -8.29 2.39 31.51
C GLU A 67 -9.43 1.38 31.66
N PHE A 68 -10.54 1.83 32.26
CA PHE A 68 -11.71 0.99 32.53
C PHE A 68 -12.80 1.17 31.47
N SER A 69 -13.35 0.03 31.04
CA SER A 69 -14.62 -0.07 30.33
C SER A 69 -15.74 -0.30 31.34
N TYR A 70 -16.93 0.22 31.03
CA TYR A 70 -18.08 0.17 31.92
C TYR A 70 -19.24 -0.58 31.28
N PHE A 71 -19.93 -1.40 32.07
CA PHE A 71 -21.17 -2.05 31.69
C PHE A 71 -22.18 -1.93 32.82
N GLY A 72 -23.46 -1.91 32.50
CA GLY A 72 -24.48 -1.88 33.53
C GLY A 72 -25.84 -2.24 32.97
N TYR A 73 -26.69 -2.77 33.84
CA TYR A 73 -28.06 -3.12 33.54
C TYR A 73 -28.95 -2.84 34.75
N TYR A 74 -30.24 -2.76 34.48
CA TYR A 74 -31.26 -2.64 35.51
C TYR A 74 -31.81 -4.02 35.87
N GLU A 75 -31.97 -4.27 37.16
CA GLU A 75 -32.50 -5.54 37.69
C GLU A 75 -33.41 -5.28 38.89
N GLY A 76 -34.71 -5.54 38.70
CA GLY A 76 -35.74 -5.26 39.69
C GLY A 76 -35.89 -3.76 39.93
N GLU A 77 -35.36 -3.29 41.06
CA GLU A 77 -35.37 -1.88 41.49
C GLU A 77 -33.97 -1.27 41.61
N ARG A 78 -32.94 -2.03 41.25
CA ARG A 78 -31.53 -1.64 41.44
C ARG A 78 -30.78 -1.62 40.12
N TYR A 79 -29.77 -0.76 40.04
CA TYR A 79 -28.79 -0.79 38.97
C TYR A 79 -27.56 -1.56 39.39
N VAL A 80 -27.11 -2.47 38.53
CA VAL A 80 -25.85 -3.19 38.69
C VAL A 80 -24.85 -2.65 37.69
N GLY A 81 -23.80 -2.00 38.19
CA GLY A 81 -22.71 -1.43 37.40
C GLY A 81 -21.46 -2.28 37.51
N PHE A 82 -20.70 -2.34 36.42
CA PHE A 82 -19.44 -3.05 36.30
C PHE A 82 -18.38 -2.12 35.73
N ALA A 83 -17.16 -2.21 36.26
CA ALA A 83 -15.95 -1.65 35.68
C ALA A 83 -14.94 -2.78 35.45
N TYR A 84 -14.26 -2.78 34.31
CA TYR A 84 -13.29 -3.84 33.96
C TYR A 84 -12.23 -3.30 32.99
N GLU A 85 -11.04 -3.89 33.03
CA GLU A 85 -9.96 -3.56 32.10
C GLU A 85 -9.91 -4.60 30.96
N GLU A 86 -10.31 -4.20 29.76
CA GLU A 86 -10.26 -5.08 28.57
C GLU A 86 -8.86 -5.59 28.29
N ARG A 87 -7.83 -4.79 28.58
CA ARG A 87 -6.42 -5.17 28.42
C ARG A 87 -6.06 -6.33 29.34
N VAL A 88 -6.41 -6.26 30.63
CA VAL A 88 -6.08 -7.30 31.62
C VAL A 88 -6.75 -8.63 31.25
N ILE A 89 -8.02 -8.59 30.85
CA ILE A 89 -8.76 -9.79 30.42
C ILE A 89 -8.08 -10.42 29.19
N ARG A 90 -7.69 -9.60 28.22
CA ARG A 90 -7.00 -10.08 27.01
C ARG A 90 -5.65 -10.70 27.31
N GLU A 91 -4.83 -10.04 28.12
CA GLU A 91 -3.52 -10.54 28.52
C GLU A 91 -3.63 -11.88 29.24
N LEU A 92 -4.65 -12.04 30.09
CA LEU A 92 -4.94 -13.30 30.76
C LEU A 92 -5.33 -14.41 29.77
N LEU A 93 -6.17 -14.11 28.78
CA LEU A 93 -6.58 -15.06 27.74
C LEU A 93 -5.39 -15.52 26.90
N VAL A 94 -4.51 -14.59 26.51
CA VAL A 94 -3.27 -14.90 25.78
C VAL A 94 -2.35 -15.77 26.63
N LYS A 95 -2.17 -15.41 27.91
CA LYS A 95 -1.36 -16.20 28.86
C LYS A 95 -1.88 -17.63 29.03
N LYS A 96 -3.21 -17.82 29.00
CA LYS A 96 -3.86 -19.14 29.09
C LYS A 96 -3.96 -19.86 27.74
N GLY A 97 -3.40 -19.29 26.67
CA GLY A 97 -3.38 -19.91 25.34
C GLY A 97 -4.76 -20.00 24.69
N VAL A 98 -5.71 -19.13 25.08
CA VAL A 98 -7.06 -19.11 24.52
C VAL A 98 -7.07 -18.27 23.25
N ASP A 99 -7.59 -18.85 22.16
CA ASP A 99 -7.80 -18.15 20.91
C ASP A 99 -8.99 -17.18 21.00
N LEU A 100 -8.69 -15.88 21.02
CA LEU A 100 -9.67 -14.80 21.10
C LEU A 100 -10.71 -14.87 19.97
N THR A 101 -10.35 -15.37 18.79
CA THR A 101 -11.27 -15.43 17.63
C THR A 101 -12.41 -16.42 17.82
N LYS A 102 -12.28 -17.35 18.79
CA LYS A 102 -13.29 -18.36 19.12
C LYS A 102 -14.24 -17.91 20.21
N ILE A 103 -13.99 -16.77 20.86
CA ILE A 103 -14.83 -16.26 21.94
C ILE A 103 -15.95 -15.43 21.33
N ASP A 104 -17.19 -15.89 21.48
CA ASP A 104 -18.38 -15.22 20.94
C ASP A 104 -18.80 -14.04 21.82
N SER A 105 -18.73 -14.22 23.14
CA SER A 105 -19.19 -13.23 24.12
C SER A 105 -18.60 -13.46 25.50
N PHE A 106 -18.53 -12.37 26.27
CA PHE A 106 -18.13 -12.38 27.68
C PHE A 106 -19.32 -12.01 28.56
N TYR A 107 -19.41 -12.64 29.71
CA TYR A 107 -20.47 -12.47 30.71
C TYR A 107 -19.84 -12.29 32.08
N PHE A 108 -20.53 -11.61 33.00
CA PHE A 108 -20.06 -11.47 34.37
C PHE A 108 -20.61 -12.60 35.23
N ALA A 109 -19.80 -13.17 36.14
CA ALA A 109 -20.31 -14.15 37.09
C ALA A 109 -21.53 -13.62 37.86
N GLN A 110 -21.51 -12.34 38.25
CA GLN A 110 -22.64 -11.64 38.88
C GLN A 110 -23.96 -11.75 38.11
N SER A 111 -23.93 -11.75 36.78
CA SER A 111 -25.16 -11.74 35.96
C SER A 111 -25.66 -13.14 35.62
N GLU A 112 -24.77 -14.14 35.66
CA GLU A 112 -25.07 -15.48 35.14
C GLU A 112 -25.17 -16.55 36.23
N LEU A 113 -24.40 -16.44 37.32
CA LEU A 113 -24.43 -17.41 38.40
C LEU A 113 -25.58 -17.10 39.35
N SER A 114 -26.43 -18.09 39.58
CA SER A 114 -27.56 -17.99 40.49
C SER A 114 -27.19 -18.40 41.92
N VAL A 115 -27.99 -17.94 42.89
CA VAL A 115 -27.77 -18.17 44.34
C VAL A 115 -27.66 -19.68 44.66
N ASP A 116 -28.42 -20.51 43.98
CA ASP A 116 -28.44 -21.97 44.13
C ASP A 116 -27.15 -22.66 43.65
N MET A 117 -26.33 -21.98 42.84
CA MET A 117 -25.01 -22.46 42.44
C MET A 117 -23.92 -22.11 43.45
N LEU A 118 -24.21 -21.27 44.44
CA LEU A 118 -23.24 -20.78 45.43
C LEU A 118 -23.49 -21.38 46.83
N PRO A 119 -22.45 -21.53 47.66
CA PRO A 119 -21.03 -21.29 47.37
C PRO A 119 -20.42 -22.37 46.49
N ALA A 120 -19.59 -21.96 45.52
CA ALA A 120 -18.94 -22.85 44.55
C ALA A 120 -17.42 -22.85 44.69
N ARG A 121 -16.78 -24.01 44.52
CA ARG A 121 -15.33 -24.11 44.41
C ARG A 121 -14.87 -23.65 43.02
N VAL A 122 -13.84 -22.81 42.97
CA VAL A 122 -13.25 -22.31 41.71
C VAL A 122 -11.85 -22.87 41.48
N ALA A 123 -10.99 -22.79 42.49
CA ALA A 123 -9.62 -23.30 42.45
C ALA A 123 -9.22 -23.80 43.84
N ASP A 124 -8.04 -24.40 43.96
CA ASP A 124 -7.51 -24.83 45.24
C ASP A 124 -7.35 -23.61 46.17
N GLY A 125 -8.11 -23.61 47.27
CA GLY A 125 -8.12 -22.53 48.25
C GLY A 125 -9.03 -21.34 47.93
N TRP A 126 -9.80 -21.35 46.83
CA TRP A 126 -10.69 -20.24 46.46
C TRP A 126 -12.14 -20.69 46.19
N MET A 127 -13.09 -19.89 46.66
CA MET A 127 -14.53 -20.11 46.49
C MET A 127 -15.25 -18.85 46.01
N LEU A 128 -16.36 -19.05 45.29
CA LEU A 128 -17.34 -18.00 45.02
C LEU A 128 -18.43 -18.05 46.06
N LYS A 129 -18.82 -16.88 46.58
CA LYS A 129 -19.93 -16.72 47.50
C LYS A 129 -20.64 -15.41 47.25
N GLU A 130 -21.94 -15.42 47.41
CA GLU A 130 -22.73 -14.20 47.42
C GLU A 130 -22.72 -13.57 48.82
N VAL A 131 -22.43 -12.28 48.89
CA VAL A 131 -22.49 -11.45 50.09
C VAL A 131 -23.23 -10.18 49.72
N ASP A 132 -24.34 -9.89 50.40
CA ASP A 132 -25.17 -8.70 50.20
C ASP A 132 -25.59 -8.46 48.74
N GLY A 133 -25.91 -9.54 48.01
CA GLY A 133 -26.31 -9.46 46.59
C GLY A 133 -25.14 -9.35 45.61
N ILE A 134 -23.89 -9.42 46.08
CA ILE A 134 -22.68 -9.36 45.26
C ILE A 134 -21.92 -10.68 45.32
N ILE A 135 -21.58 -11.25 44.16
CA ILE A 135 -20.78 -12.46 44.05
C ILE A 135 -19.30 -12.08 44.18
N LEU A 136 -18.66 -12.62 45.22
CA LEU A 136 -17.26 -12.37 45.55
C LEU A 136 -16.44 -13.67 45.44
N LYS A 137 -15.17 -13.52 45.06
CA LYS A 137 -14.16 -14.57 45.16
C LYS A 137 -13.43 -14.42 46.50
N LEU A 138 -13.51 -15.43 47.35
CA LEU A 138 -12.97 -15.43 48.71
C LEU A 138 -12.09 -16.66 48.94
N PRO A 139 -11.09 -16.59 49.83
CA PRO A 139 -10.33 -17.76 50.24
C PRO A 139 -11.24 -18.75 50.97
N PHE A 140 -11.06 -20.03 50.69
CA PHE A 140 -11.82 -21.12 51.29
C PHE A 140 -11.32 -21.43 52.71
N LEU A 141 -12.26 -21.57 53.65
CA LEU A 141 -12.01 -22.11 54.99
C LEU A 141 -12.62 -23.52 55.05
N GLU A 142 -11.85 -24.49 55.54
CA GLU A 142 -12.10 -25.95 55.47
C GLU A 142 -13.49 -26.44 55.93
N GLN A 143 -14.28 -25.61 56.59
CA GLN A 143 -15.58 -25.95 57.17
C GLN A 143 -16.80 -25.60 56.28
N THR A 144 -16.59 -25.21 55.02
CA THR A 144 -17.71 -24.84 54.12
C THR A 144 -18.05 -26.00 53.18
N GLU A 145 -19.32 -26.43 53.19
CA GLU A 145 -19.82 -27.33 52.14
C GLU A 145 -19.84 -26.57 50.80
N LEU A 146 -18.99 -27.01 49.85
CA LEU A 146 -18.84 -26.38 48.54
C LEU A 146 -19.42 -27.25 47.44
N LYS A 147 -20.16 -26.63 46.52
CA LYS A 147 -20.57 -27.26 45.27
C LYS A 147 -19.46 -27.14 44.23
N GLU A 148 -19.38 -28.09 43.31
CA GLU A 148 -18.58 -27.91 42.10
C GLU A 148 -19.32 -26.97 41.13
N LEU A 149 -18.56 -26.10 40.46
CA LEU A 149 -19.12 -25.15 39.52
C LEU A 149 -19.49 -25.87 38.20
N ASP A 150 -20.75 -26.31 38.08
CA ASP A 150 -21.27 -26.89 36.84
C ASP A 150 -21.88 -25.81 35.92
N LEU A 151 -21.23 -25.58 34.78
CA LEU A 151 -21.63 -24.58 33.79
C LEU A 151 -22.42 -25.17 32.62
N GLN A 152 -22.58 -26.50 32.55
CA GLN A 152 -23.10 -27.17 31.35
C GLN A 152 -24.60 -26.92 31.13
N MET A 153 -25.35 -26.63 32.21
CA MET A 153 -26.79 -26.39 32.15
C MET A 153 -27.16 -24.90 32.17
N LEU A 154 -26.17 -24.01 32.18
CA LEU A 154 -26.39 -22.59 32.38
C LEU A 154 -27.00 -21.92 31.14
N GLN A 155 -28.14 -21.23 31.33
CA GLN A 155 -28.77 -20.44 30.28
C GLN A 155 -28.27 -19.01 30.33
N LEU A 156 -27.30 -18.71 29.48
CA LEU A 156 -26.70 -17.37 29.41
C LEU A 156 -27.73 -16.30 29.04
N SER A 157 -27.69 -15.20 29.78
CA SER A 157 -28.53 -14.04 29.57
C SER A 157 -28.17 -13.29 28.27
N LYS A 158 -28.89 -12.21 27.97
CA LYS A 158 -28.52 -11.28 26.88
C LYS A 158 -27.48 -10.23 27.33
N ARG A 159 -27.07 -10.25 28.60
CA ARG A 159 -26.20 -9.23 29.24
C ARG A 159 -24.72 -9.54 29.00
N SER A 160 -24.35 -9.65 27.72
CA SER A 160 -22.95 -9.89 27.33
C SER A 160 -22.20 -8.59 27.02
N ILE A 161 -20.90 -8.57 27.29
CA ILE A 161 -19.97 -7.57 26.76
C ILE A 161 -19.18 -8.15 25.59
N LYS A 162 -18.68 -7.25 24.73
CA LYS A 162 -17.72 -7.57 23.68
C LYS A 162 -16.40 -6.92 24.04
N ILE A 163 -15.33 -7.71 24.01
CA ILE A 163 -13.96 -7.23 24.17
C ILE A 163 -13.37 -7.20 22.77
N ASP A 164 -13.02 -6.01 22.29
CA ASP A 164 -12.60 -5.82 20.89
C ASP A 164 -11.32 -6.62 20.61
N HIS A 165 -11.26 -7.43 19.57
CA HIS A 165 -10.08 -8.28 19.30
C HIS A 165 -8.82 -7.51 18.84
N PHE A 166 -8.94 -6.23 18.50
CA PHE A 166 -7.85 -5.44 17.96
C PHE A 166 -7.04 -4.71 19.03
N VAL A 167 -5.71 -4.75 18.88
CA VAL A 167 -4.75 -4.01 19.70
C VAL A 167 -4.86 -2.54 19.32
N ALA A 168 -5.37 -1.74 20.26
CA ALA A 168 -5.63 -0.31 20.19
C ALA A 168 -6.78 0.11 19.25
N PRO A 169 -7.82 0.78 19.76
CA PRO A 169 -8.72 1.52 18.89
C PRO A 169 -7.92 2.63 18.23
N ILE A 170 -7.58 2.47 16.94
CA ILE A 170 -7.10 3.60 16.13
C ILE A 170 -8.22 4.63 16.21
N ALA A 171 -8.00 5.69 17.00
CA ALA A 171 -9.01 6.70 17.29
C ALA A 171 -9.68 7.11 15.98
N LYS A 172 -11.02 7.03 15.90
CA LYS A 172 -11.79 7.27 14.67
C LYS A 172 -11.34 8.56 13.95
N LYS A 173 -10.91 9.57 14.71
CA LYS A 173 -10.30 10.82 14.23
C LYS A 173 -9.09 10.61 13.30
N ARG A 174 -8.18 9.68 13.63
CA ARG A 174 -7.00 9.33 12.81
C ARG A 174 -7.40 8.64 11.51
N LEU A 175 -8.41 7.77 11.54
CA LEU A 175 -8.95 7.12 10.33
C LEU A 175 -9.52 8.15 9.34
N TYR A 176 -10.31 9.13 9.82
CA TYR A 176 -10.82 10.21 8.96
C TYR A 176 -9.69 11.07 8.38
N MET A 177 -8.65 11.34 9.15
CA MET A 177 -7.47 12.08 8.68
C MET A 177 -6.74 11.33 7.55
N PHE A 178 -6.53 10.02 7.71
CA PHE A 178 -5.92 9.20 6.64
C PHE A 178 -6.80 9.12 5.40
N SER A 179 -8.12 8.95 5.57
CA SER A 179 -9.07 8.94 4.46
C SER A 179 -9.01 10.23 3.64
N LEU A 180 -9.02 11.39 4.33
CA LEU A 180 -8.90 12.70 3.69
C LEU A 180 -7.59 12.83 2.90
N LEU A 181 -6.48 12.35 3.48
CA LEU A 181 -5.17 12.37 2.84
C LEU A 181 -5.17 11.51 1.56
N PHE A 182 -5.75 10.31 1.59
CA PHE A 182 -5.86 9.45 0.39
C PHE A 182 -6.75 10.07 -0.70
N VAL A 183 -7.85 10.73 -0.33
CA VAL A 183 -8.70 11.45 -1.30
C VAL A 183 -7.92 12.59 -1.96
N LEU A 184 -7.14 13.35 -1.18
CA LEU A 184 -6.30 14.43 -1.71
C LEU A 184 -5.25 13.89 -2.69
N PHE A 185 -4.56 12.80 -2.33
CA PHE A 185 -3.59 12.14 -3.22
C PHE A 185 -4.24 11.61 -4.50
N GLY A 186 -5.40 10.97 -4.39
CA GLY A 186 -6.16 10.49 -5.54
C GLY A 186 -6.57 11.63 -6.49
N PHE A 187 -6.96 12.78 -5.93
CA PHE A 187 -7.30 13.95 -6.72
C PHE A 187 -6.10 14.54 -7.46
N LEU A 188 -4.96 14.72 -6.79
CA LEU A 188 -3.73 15.21 -7.41
C LEU A 188 -3.27 14.29 -8.54
N TYR A 189 -3.27 12.97 -8.30
CA TYR A 189 -2.90 11.99 -9.31
C TYR A 189 -3.88 12.00 -10.49
N GLY A 190 -5.18 12.16 -10.24
CA GLY A 190 -6.19 12.28 -11.29
C GLY A 190 -5.97 13.48 -12.20
N LEU A 191 -5.56 14.63 -11.65
CA LEU A 191 -5.23 15.82 -12.43
C LEU A 191 -3.99 15.60 -13.32
N GLU A 192 -2.94 15.01 -12.78
CA GLU A 192 -1.74 14.69 -13.56
C GLU A 192 -2.04 13.70 -14.69
N TRP A 193 -2.79 12.64 -14.38
CA TRP A 193 -3.24 11.66 -15.35
C TRP A 193 -4.02 12.30 -16.50
N TRP A 194 -4.94 13.21 -16.18
CA TRP A 194 -5.70 13.92 -17.21
C TRP A 194 -4.82 14.82 -18.07
N ARG A 195 -3.88 15.55 -17.46
CA ARG A 195 -2.92 16.40 -18.18
C ARG A 195 -2.07 15.57 -19.15
N ILE A 196 -1.51 14.46 -18.66
CA ILE A 196 -0.66 13.56 -19.45
C ILE A 196 -1.45 12.98 -20.62
N ASN A 197 -2.69 12.52 -20.39
CA ASN A 197 -3.50 11.98 -21.48
C ASN A 197 -3.81 13.01 -22.58
N LYS A 198 -4.10 14.26 -22.21
CA LYS A 198 -4.26 15.34 -23.20
C LYS A 198 -3.00 15.54 -24.02
N GLU A 199 -1.84 15.59 -23.36
CA GLU A 199 -0.55 15.79 -24.01
C GLU A 199 -0.19 14.62 -24.94
N VAL A 200 -0.47 13.38 -24.53
CA VAL A 200 -0.27 12.18 -25.35
C VAL A 200 -1.14 12.22 -26.61
N VAL A 201 -2.42 12.58 -26.48
CA VAL A 201 -3.35 12.69 -27.62
C VAL A 201 -2.89 13.78 -28.59
N ASP A 202 -2.49 14.95 -28.08
CA ASP A 202 -1.97 16.05 -28.90
C ASP A 202 -0.67 15.67 -29.62
N LEU A 203 0.25 14.98 -28.94
CA LEU A 203 1.49 14.48 -29.54
C LEU A 203 1.21 13.47 -30.65
N GLN A 204 0.25 12.56 -30.43
CA GLN A 204 -0.13 11.57 -31.42
C GLN A 204 -0.77 12.23 -32.65
N LYS A 205 -1.61 13.25 -32.43
CA LYS A 205 -2.20 14.05 -33.52
C LYS A 205 -1.13 14.78 -34.32
N ARG A 206 -0.23 15.53 -33.67
CA ARG A 206 0.89 16.23 -34.34
C ARG A 206 1.80 15.27 -35.10
N SER A 207 2.06 14.09 -34.53
CA SER A 207 2.80 13.03 -35.22
C SER A 207 2.05 12.59 -36.47
N SER A 208 0.77 12.23 -36.38
CA SER A 208 -0.02 11.81 -37.54
C SER A 208 -0.09 12.86 -38.64
N GLU A 209 -0.21 14.15 -38.28
CA GLU A 209 -0.19 15.28 -39.21
C GLU A 209 1.15 15.40 -39.93
N LEU A 210 2.28 15.25 -39.22
CA LEU A 210 3.61 15.25 -39.83
C LEU A 210 3.81 14.10 -40.82
N PHE A 211 3.36 12.89 -40.46
CA PHE A 211 3.49 11.73 -41.34
C PHE A 211 2.64 11.87 -42.61
N SER A 212 1.42 12.39 -42.47
CA SER A 212 0.54 12.67 -43.62
C SER A 212 1.08 13.80 -44.50
N ARG A 213 1.44 14.95 -43.90
CA ARG A 213 1.91 16.14 -44.63
C ARG A 213 3.14 15.87 -45.50
N TYR A 214 4.04 15.01 -45.03
CA TYR A 214 5.30 14.71 -45.71
C TYR A 214 5.31 13.31 -46.36
N ASN A 215 4.17 12.62 -46.43
CA ASN A 215 4.03 11.25 -46.96
C ASN A 215 5.12 10.30 -46.42
N LEU A 216 5.38 10.40 -45.12
CA LEU A 216 6.38 9.57 -44.45
C LEU A 216 5.85 8.15 -44.26
N LEU A 217 6.75 7.16 -44.26
CA LEU A 217 6.37 5.79 -43.97
C LEU A 217 5.86 5.68 -42.53
N PRO A 218 4.95 4.74 -42.24
CA PRO A 218 4.26 4.67 -40.95
C PRO A 218 5.17 4.39 -39.76
N THR A 219 6.39 3.88 -39.97
CA THR A 219 7.33 3.57 -38.88
C THR A 219 8.54 4.50 -38.85
N LEU A 220 8.86 4.99 -37.65
CA LEU A 220 10.07 5.80 -37.40
C LEU A 220 11.35 5.09 -37.82
N THR A 221 11.41 3.76 -37.67
CA THR A 221 12.57 2.95 -38.02
C THR A 221 12.85 2.97 -39.54
N GLN A 222 11.79 2.88 -40.35
CA GLN A 222 11.91 3.00 -41.81
C GLN A 222 12.34 4.41 -42.21
N ASN A 223 11.70 5.44 -41.66
CA ASN A 223 12.05 6.84 -41.94
C ASN A 223 13.51 7.16 -41.54
N ARG A 224 13.98 6.67 -40.38
CA ARG A 224 15.39 6.81 -39.94
C ARG A 224 16.36 6.11 -40.88
N SER A 225 15.99 4.95 -41.41
CA SER A 225 16.84 4.21 -42.36
C SER A 225 16.93 4.92 -43.71
N ILE A 226 15.82 5.48 -44.17
CA ILE A 226 15.76 6.31 -45.38
C ILE A 226 16.60 7.58 -45.19
N LEU A 227 16.45 8.28 -44.06
CA LEU A 227 17.25 9.47 -43.74
C LEU A 227 18.74 9.14 -43.76
N LYS A 228 19.16 8.08 -43.06
CA LYS A 228 20.57 7.62 -43.06
C LYS A 228 21.07 7.31 -44.48
N ARG A 229 20.23 6.73 -45.35
CA ARG A 229 20.58 6.47 -46.75
C ARG A 229 20.80 7.78 -47.50
N TYR A 230 19.88 8.74 -47.38
CA TYR A 230 20.00 10.04 -48.04
C TYR A 230 21.15 10.89 -47.51
N GLU A 231 21.43 10.87 -46.21
CA GLU A 231 22.60 11.53 -45.62
C GLU A 231 23.92 10.99 -46.19
N LYS A 232 24.02 9.67 -46.41
CA LYS A 232 25.19 9.08 -47.09
C LYS A 232 25.33 9.59 -48.51
N ILE A 233 24.21 9.69 -49.25
CA ILE A 233 24.19 10.22 -50.62
C ILE A 233 24.60 11.70 -50.60
N ASP A 234 24.02 12.51 -49.72
CA ASP A 234 24.32 13.95 -49.59
C ASP A 234 25.79 14.20 -49.23
N LYS A 235 26.34 13.45 -48.25
CA LYS A 235 27.77 13.52 -47.92
C LYS A 235 28.65 13.22 -49.12
N LYS A 236 28.31 12.20 -49.92
CA LYS A 236 29.04 11.86 -51.13
C LYS A 236 28.94 12.96 -52.18
N GLN A 237 27.74 13.50 -52.42
CA GLN A 237 27.51 14.59 -53.37
C GLN A 237 28.24 15.87 -52.96
N LYS A 238 28.28 16.21 -51.67
CA LYS A 238 29.07 17.33 -51.15
C LYS A 238 30.56 17.17 -51.41
N ARG A 239 31.13 15.96 -51.26
CA ARG A 239 32.53 15.68 -51.62
C ARG A 239 32.77 15.87 -53.11
N VAL A 240 31.90 15.34 -53.97
CA VAL A 240 31.97 15.53 -55.42
C VAL A 240 31.94 17.02 -55.77
N ARG A 241 30.95 17.78 -55.27
CA ARG A 241 30.84 19.23 -55.50
C ARG A 241 32.09 19.98 -55.06
N LYS A 242 32.69 19.60 -53.92
CA LYS A 242 33.94 20.20 -53.43
C LYS A 242 35.11 19.93 -54.38
N VAL A 243 35.28 18.70 -54.85
CA VAL A 243 36.34 18.33 -55.81
C VAL A 243 36.16 19.08 -57.14
N VAL A 244 34.93 19.09 -57.68
CA VAL A 244 34.61 19.81 -58.91
C VAL A 244 34.88 21.32 -58.76
N SER A 245 34.49 21.91 -57.63
CA SER A 245 34.80 23.33 -57.34
C SER A 245 36.31 23.61 -57.31
N ILE A 246 37.10 22.71 -56.72
CA ILE A 246 38.57 22.83 -56.72
C ILE A 246 39.11 22.75 -58.15
N LEU A 247 38.63 21.81 -58.97
CA LEU A 247 39.05 21.67 -60.36
C LEU A 247 38.73 22.93 -61.18
N PHE A 248 37.54 23.51 -61.03
CA PHE A 248 37.19 24.77 -61.71
C PHE A 248 38.06 25.94 -61.26
N LYS A 249 38.37 26.05 -59.95
CA LYS A 249 39.30 27.08 -59.45
C LYS A 249 40.70 26.93 -60.06
N VAL A 250 41.17 25.69 -60.22
CA VAL A 250 42.47 25.37 -60.83
C VAL A 250 42.53 25.77 -62.30
N VAL A 251 41.48 25.43 -63.07
CA VAL A 251 41.35 25.85 -64.48
C VAL A 251 41.39 27.36 -64.61
N TYR A 252 40.64 28.06 -63.75
CA TYR A 252 40.58 29.51 -63.73
C TYR A 252 41.94 30.15 -63.44
N LEU A 253 42.63 29.71 -62.39
CA LEU A 253 43.94 30.25 -61.97
C LEU A 253 45.03 30.07 -63.04
N THR A 254 45.00 28.98 -63.79
CA THR A 254 46.03 28.66 -64.80
C THR A 254 45.70 29.08 -66.22
N LYS A 255 44.58 29.79 -66.40
CA LYS A 255 44.06 30.18 -67.73
C LYS A 255 43.99 28.98 -68.70
N GLY A 256 43.70 27.80 -68.16
CA GLY A 256 43.56 26.55 -68.89
C GLY A 256 42.12 26.29 -69.30
N TYR A 257 41.85 25.07 -69.77
CA TYR A 257 40.49 24.57 -69.98
C TYR A 257 40.36 23.11 -69.55
N LEU A 258 39.16 22.74 -69.09
CA LEU A 258 38.79 21.38 -68.72
C LEU A 258 38.40 20.63 -70.01
N GLN A 259 39.13 19.57 -70.36
CA GLN A 259 38.82 18.78 -71.56
C GLN A 259 37.74 17.75 -71.29
N SER A 260 37.82 17.07 -70.16
CA SER A 260 36.83 16.09 -69.76
C SER A 260 36.79 15.92 -68.25
N ILE A 261 35.60 15.59 -67.76
CA ILE A 261 35.37 15.16 -66.40
C ILE A 261 34.51 13.89 -66.45
N SER A 262 34.96 12.84 -65.76
CA SER A 262 34.21 11.61 -65.59
C SER A 262 34.08 11.32 -64.10
N ILE A 263 32.89 10.88 -63.72
CA ILE A 263 32.55 10.47 -62.35
C ILE A 263 32.11 9.01 -62.43
N GLU A 264 33.00 8.11 -62.05
CA GLU A 264 32.73 6.67 -62.05
C GLU A 264 32.78 6.13 -60.63
N LYS A 265 31.63 5.66 -60.12
CA LYS A 265 31.45 5.06 -58.79
C LYS A 265 32.02 5.91 -57.65
N GLN A 266 33.30 5.78 -57.35
CA GLN A 266 34.03 6.48 -56.27
C GLN A 266 35.25 7.26 -56.78
N ARG A 267 35.38 7.47 -58.10
CA ARG A 267 36.50 8.20 -58.68
C ARG A 267 36.00 9.37 -59.50
N VAL A 268 36.55 10.54 -59.20
CA VAL A 268 36.46 11.71 -60.08
C VAL A 268 37.77 11.78 -60.84
N SER A 269 37.69 11.67 -62.17
CA SER A 269 38.85 11.87 -63.05
C SER A 269 38.60 13.07 -63.94
N ALA A 270 39.56 13.98 -64.00
CA ALA A 270 39.50 15.16 -64.84
C ALA A 270 40.79 15.32 -65.65
N THR A 271 40.65 15.66 -66.93
CA THR A 271 41.76 15.98 -67.83
C THR A 271 41.80 17.49 -68.04
N LEU A 272 42.91 18.10 -67.65
CA LEU A 272 43.13 19.54 -67.67
C LEU A 272 44.21 19.89 -68.69
N ALA A 273 43.91 20.83 -69.59
CA ALA A 273 44.89 21.47 -70.47
C ALA A 273 45.30 22.81 -69.86
N LEU A 274 46.56 22.94 -69.45
CA LEU A 274 47.04 24.06 -68.63
C LEU A 274 48.12 24.84 -69.38
N LYS A 275 48.08 26.17 -69.30
CA LYS A 275 49.12 27.04 -69.90
C LYS A 275 50.38 27.14 -69.02
N GLU A 276 50.23 27.08 -67.70
CA GLU A 276 51.32 27.15 -66.72
C GLU A 276 51.24 25.99 -65.72
N THR A 277 52.33 25.25 -65.54
CA THR A 277 52.33 23.95 -64.82
C THR A 277 53.13 23.92 -63.51
N LYS A 278 53.98 24.91 -63.22
CA LYS A 278 54.93 24.86 -62.10
C LYS A 278 54.31 25.15 -60.72
N GLU A 279 53.35 26.08 -60.62
CA GLU A 279 52.71 26.43 -59.32
C GLU A 279 51.59 25.45 -58.91
N LEU A 280 51.09 24.66 -59.87
CA LEU A 280 49.92 23.82 -59.67
C LEU A 280 50.15 22.61 -58.76
N GLN A 281 51.35 22.03 -58.82
CA GLN A 281 51.66 20.81 -58.06
C GLN A 281 51.63 21.08 -56.55
N ASN A 282 52.03 22.27 -56.11
CA ASN A 282 51.99 22.66 -54.70
C ASN A 282 50.55 22.93 -54.23
N TYR A 283 49.73 23.58 -55.06
CA TYR A 283 48.33 23.85 -54.73
C TYR A 283 47.49 22.57 -54.65
N LEU A 284 47.74 21.59 -55.54
CA LEU A 284 47.00 20.33 -55.56
C LEU A 284 47.47 19.31 -54.51
N LYS A 285 48.74 19.36 -54.07
CA LYS A 285 49.26 18.51 -52.97
C LYS A 285 48.49 18.75 -51.65
N GLY A 286 48.05 19.98 -51.39
CA GLY A 286 47.23 20.32 -50.22
C GLY A 286 45.87 19.61 -50.16
N TYR A 287 45.39 19.07 -51.29
CA TYR A 287 44.10 18.40 -51.40
C TYR A 287 44.18 16.88 -51.59
N LYS A 288 45.36 16.27 -51.42
CA LYS A 288 45.61 14.81 -51.58
C LYS A 288 45.12 14.23 -52.92
N LEU A 289 45.20 15.03 -53.99
CA LEU A 289 44.76 14.63 -55.32
C LEU A 289 45.89 13.86 -56.02
N GLN A 290 45.60 12.72 -56.65
CA GLN A 290 46.59 12.00 -57.43
C GLN A 290 46.72 12.65 -58.81
N ILE A 291 47.94 12.98 -59.20
CA ILE A 291 48.23 13.71 -60.43
C ILE A 291 49.06 12.83 -61.34
N LYS A 292 48.56 12.52 -62.54
CA LYS A 292 49.30 11.84 -63.60
C LYS A 292 49.54 12.82 -64.75
N LYS A 293 50.80 13.05 -65.10
CA LYS A 293 51.16 13.90 -66.25
C LYS A 293 51.02 13.07 -67.53
N LEU A 294 50.19 13.51 -68.47
CA LEU A 294 49.97 12.81 -69.75
C LEU A 294 50.88 13.39 -70.84
N HIS A 295 51.02 14.72 -70.91
CA HIS A 295 51.88 15.41 -71.90
C HIS A 295 52.31 16.80 -71.41
N LYS A 296 53.18 17.54 -72.15
CA LYS A 296 53.81 18.81 -71.71
C LYS A 296 52.84 19.77 -70.99
N ASN A 297 51.60 19.90 -71.47
CA ASN A 297 50.56 20.78 -70.94
C ASN A 297 49.25 20.04 -70.52
N LEU A 298 49.26 18.70 -70.47
CA LEU A 298 48.09 17.88 -70.15
C LEU A 298 48.29 17.11 -68.85
N ILE A 299 47.39 17.35 -67.89
CA ILE A 299 47.40 16.72 -66.57
C ILE A 299 46.08 15.99 -66.34
N ARG A 300 46.18 14.73 -65.90
CA ARG A 300 45.05 13.96 -65.39
C ARG A 300 45.06 14.01 -63.87
N VAL A 301 43.97 14.48 -63.29
CA VAL A 301 43.76 14.49 -61.83
C VAL A 301 42.76 13.40 -61.49
N GLU A 302 43.12 12.54 -60.55
CA GLU A 302 42.30 11.44 -60.05
C GLU A 302 42.08 11.60 -58.54
N VAL A 303 40.83 11.46 -58.11
CA VAL A 303 40.42 11.60 -56.71
C VAL A 303 39.53 10.43 -56.34
N THR A 304 39.86 9.74 -55.25
CA THR A 304 38.98 8.73 -54.65
C THR A 304 38.09 9.38 -53.59
N LEU A 305 36.77 9.20 -53.69
CA LEU A 305 35.71 9.89 -52.93
C LEU A 305 35.38 9.25 -51.58
#